data_AF-A0A9D9UHF4-F1
#
_entry.id   AF-A0A9D9UHF4-F1
#
_cell.length_a   1.000
_cell.length_b   1.000
_cell.length_c   1.000
_cell.angle_alpha   90.00
_cell.angle_beta   90.00
_cell.angle_gamma   90.00
#
_symmetry.space_group_name_H-M   'P 1'
#
loop_
_entity.id
_entity.type
_entity.pdbx_description
1 polymer ?
#
loop_
_entity_poly.entity_id
_entity_poly.type
_entity_poly.pdbx_seq_one_letter_code
_entity_poly.pdbx_strand_id
1 'polypeptide(L)'
;MKNIFLLPLLLLLFSCQPKELPTILEQSEGYALMKVSHQTTKAELSSMVIKLAKQGIDIDFSKSEFFEDGKLRNLKLAVKTPDGNSGATSADQVTLQFKYFGFLYQKDGSVSFKIGEI
;
A
#
# COMPACT_ATOMS: atom_id res chain seq x y z
N MET A 1 16.38 23.19 -48.71
CA MET A 1 17.04 22.31 -47.73
C MET A 1 16.17 22.33 -46.48
N LYS A 2 15.37 21.30 -46.25
CA LYS A 2 14.18 21.33 -45.40
C LYS A 2 14.31 20.27 -44.31
N ASN A 3 14.36 20.75 -43.07
CA ASN A 3 13.89 20.12 -41.83
C ASN A 3 14.52 18.79 -41.37
N ILE A 4 15.78 18.81 -40.89
CA ILE A 4 16.35 17.73 -40.05
C ILE A 4 16.74 18.32 -38.69
N PHE A 5 15.75 18.67 -37.86
CA PHE A 5 16.02 19.16 -36.49
C PHE A 5 14.90 18.85 -35.47
N LEU A 6 14.10 17.81 -35.70
CA LEU A 6 12.91 17.49 -34.87
C LEU A 6 13.01 16.17 -34.09
N LEU A 7 14.19 15.52 -34.07
CA LEU A 7 14.33 14.18 -33.46
C LEU A 7 14.63 14.13 -31.95
N PRO A 8 15.28 15.12 -31.28
CA PRO A 8 15.62 14.96 -29.85
C PRO A 8 14.47 15.30 -28.89
N LEU A 9 13.34 15.85 -29.35
CA LEU A 9 12.22 16.25 -28.49
C LEU A 9 11.29 15.08 -28.10
N LEU A 10 11.30 13.98 -28.85
CA LEU A 10 10.42 12.82 -28.62
C LEU A 10 10.85 11.94 -27.44
N LEU A 11 12.12 12.03 -26.99
CA LEU A 11 12.68 11.18 -25.93
C LEU A 11 12.40 11.70 -24.50
N LEU A 12 11.90 12.92 -24.34
CA LEU A 12 11.60 13.52 -23.03
C LEU A 12 10.20 13.16 -22.49
N LEU A 13 9.36 12.49 -23.28
CA LEU A 13 7.98 12.16 -22.90
C LEU A 13 7.83 10.82 -22.15
N PHE A 14 8.91 10.04 -21.99
CA PHE A 14 8.87 8.72 -21.31
C PHE A 14 9.16 8.77 -19.80
N SER A 15 9.40 9.94 -19.21
CA SER A 15 9.82 10.06 -17.80
C SER A 15 8.68 10.03 -16.76
N CYS A 16 7.42 9.90 -17.18
CA CYS A 16 6.26 9.81 -16.28
C CYS A 16 5.56 8.43 -16.36
N GLN A 17 6.31 7.35 -16.13
CA GLN A 17 5.66 6.07 -15.81
C GLN A 17 5.36 6.00 -14.30
N PRO A 18 4.15 5.55 -13.91
CA PRO A 18 3.83 5.31 -12.51
C PRO A 18 4.84 4.34 -11.90
N LYS A 19 5.19 4.55 -10.63
CA LYS A 19 6.11 3.67 -9.94
C LYS A 19 5.47 2.29 -9.78
N GLU A 20 6.16 1.23 -10.20
CA GLU A 20 5.76 -0.15 -9.91
C GLU A 20 5.80 -0.38 -8.40
N LEU A 21 4.63 -0.65 -7.83
CA LEU A 21 4.41 -0.75 -6.37
C LEU A 21 3.56 -1.98 -6.06
N PRO A 22 4.09 -3.20 -6.14
CA PRO A 22 3.31 -4.41 -5.85
C PRO A 22 2.79 -4.46 -4.41
N THR A 23 1.66 -5.14 -4.22
CA THR A 23 1.14 -5.47 -2.89
C THR A 23 2.09 -6.42 -2.17
N ILE A 24 2.49 -6.09 -0.92
CA ILE A 24 3.42 -6.93 -0.14
C ILE A 24 2.78 -7.29 1.21
N LEU A 25 2.86 -8.58 1.53
CA LEU A 25 2.59 -9.09 2.87
C LEU A 25 3.75 -10.02 3.27
N GLU A 26 4.47 -9.64 4.32
CA GLU A 26 5.42 -10.52 5.00
C GLU A 26 4.89 -10.81 6.40
N GLN A 27 4.90 -12.07 6.80
CA GLN A 27 4.41 -12.48 8.10
C GLN A 27 5.20 -13.67 8.66
N SER A 28 5.46 -13.61 9.96
CA SER A 28 6.00 -14.71 10.76
C SER A 28 5.49 -14.55 12.20
N GLU A 29 5.85 -15.48 13.09
CA GLU A 29 5.44 -15.37 14.50
C GLU A 29 5.97 -14.06 15.12
N GLY A 30 5.07 -13.23 15.65
CA GLY A 30 5.42 -11.93 16.23
C GLY A 30 5.83 -10.86 15.22
N TYR A 31 5.66 -11.06 13.92
CA TYR A 31 6.02 -10.07 12.89
C TYR A 31 4.98 -10.03 11.77
N ALA A 32 4.61 -8.80 11.38
CA ALA A 32 3.80 -8.56 10.20
C ALA A 32 4.20 -7.23 9.54
N LEU A 33 4.45 -7.28 8.23
CA LEU A 33 4.63 -6.11 7.38
C LEU A 33 3.61 -6.18 6.25
N MET A 34 2.73 -5.19 6.20
CA MET A 34 1.77 -5.01 5.12
C MET A 34 2.07 -3.72 4.38
N LYS A 35 2.22 -3.80 3.06
CA LYS A 35 2.37 -2.65 2.17
C LYS A 35 1.34 -2.71 1.04
N VAL A 36 0.60 -1.62 0.89
CA VAL A 36 -0.41 -1.41 -0.14
C VAL A 36 -0.14 -0.13 -0.91
N SER A 37 -0.52 -0.14 -2.18
CA SER A 37 -0.39 0.94 -3.16
C SER A 37 -1.64 1.01 -4.06
N HIS A 38 -1.60 1.88 -5.08
CA HIS A 38 -2.60 1.95 -6.14
C HIS A 38 -2.80 0.64 -6.94
N GLN A 39 -1.84 -0.29 -6.91
CA GLN A 39 -1.96 -1.58 -7.59
C GLN A 39 -2.75 -2.61 -6.76
N THR A 40 -2.93 -2.36 -5.47
CA THR A 40 -3.59 -3.29 -4.54
C THR A 40 -5.05 -3.45 -4.89
N THR A 41 -5.51 -4.69 -4.95
CA THR A 41 -6.92 -5.01 -5.20
C THR A 41 -7.69 -5.25 -3.91
N LYS A 42 -9.01 -5.09 -3.96
CA LYS A 42 -9.92 -5.48 -2.87
C LYS A 42 -9.74 -6.95 -2.47
N ALA A 43 -9.51 -7.82 -3.44
CA ALA A 43 -9.32 -9.25 -3.21
C ALA A 43 -8.02 -9.53 -2.44
N GLU A 44 -6.92 -8.86 -2.82
CA GLU A 44 -5.65 -8.96 -2.10
C GLU A 44 -5.76 -8.42 -0.68
N LEU A 45 -6.36 -7.24 -0.49
CA LEU A 45 -6.61 -6.67 0.84
C LEU A 45 -7.41 -7.64 1.72
N SER A 46 -8.51 -8.18 1.20
CA SER A 46 -9.34 -9.15 1.92
C SER A 46 -8.55 -10.41 2.30
N SER A 47 -7.71 -10.92 1.38
CA SER A 47 -6.82 -12.07 1.63
C SER A 47 -5.79 -11.76 2.72
N MET A 48 -5.20 -10.56 2.71
CA MET A 48 -4.25 -10.14 3.75
C MET A 48 -4.91 -10.03 5.12
N VAL A 49 -6.12 -9.44 5.21
CA VAL A 49 -6.87 -9.36 6.48
C VAL A 49 -7.14 -10.75 7.05
N ILE A 50 -7.59 -11.71 6.23
CA ILE A 50 -7.83 -13.08 6.67
C ILE A 50 -6.56 -13.74 7.21
N LYS A 51 -5.40 -13.50 6.58
CA LYS A 51 -4.13 -14.06 7.03
C LYS A 51 -3.65 -13.42 8.34
N LEU A 52 -3.77 -12.11 8.47
CA LEU A 52 -3.35 -11.34 9.64
C LEU A 52 -4.26 -11.59 10.86
N ALA A 53 -5.55 -11.85 10.63
CA ALA A 53 -6.47 -12.26 11.69
C ALA A 53 -6.02 -13.55 12.41
N LYS A 54 -5.31 -14.46 11.72
CA LYS A 54 -4.74 -15.67 12.34
C LYS A 54 -3.65 -15.36 13.37
N GLN A 55 -3.08 -14.16 13.34
CA GLN A 55 -2.09 -13.67 14.30
C GLN A 55 -2.72 -12.73 15.35
N GLY A 56 -4.05 -12.62 15.38
CA GLY A 56 -4.76 -11.71 16.28
C GLY A 56 -4.66 -10.23 15.87
N ILE A 57 -4.26 -9.94 14.63
CA ILE A 57 -4.23 -8.57 14.09
C ILE A 57 -5.57 -8.31 13.41
N ASP A 58 -6.32 -7.34 13.94
CA ASP A 58 -7.60 -6.89 13.39
C ASP A 58 -7.36 -5.69 12.46
N ILE A 59 -7.97 -5.74 11.27
CA ILE A 59 -7.80 -4.74 10.22
C ILE A 59 -9.18 -4.36 9.67
N ASP A 60 -9.48 -3.08 9.74
CA ASP A 60 -10.66 -2.49 9.11
C ASP A 60 -10.24 -1.64 7.91
N PHE A 61 -10.71 -2.04 6.72
CA PHE A 61 -10.60 -1.27 5.48
C PHE A 61 -11.97 -0.95 4.86
N SER A 62 -13.06 -1.11 5.61
CA SER A 62 -14.44 -0.97 5.13
C SER A 62 -14.76 0.42 4.56
N LYS A 63 -14.03 1.45 4.99
CA LYS A 63 -14.12 2.83 4.51
C LYS A 63 -13.21 3.14 3.33
N SER A 64 -12.45 2.15 2.83
CA SER A 64 -11.65 2.30 1.62
C SER A 64 -12.53 2.24 0.38
N GLU A 65 -12.11 2.95 -0.65
CA GLU A 65 -12.81 3.00 -1.93
C GLU A 65 -11.98 2.31 -3.01
N PHE A 66 -12.67 1.67 -3.93
CA PHE A 66 -12.06 0.90 -5.01
C PHE A 66 -12.62 1.36 -6.36
N PHE A 67 -11.83 1.21 -7.41
CA PHE A 67 -12.29 1.34 -8.79
C PHE A 67 -13.15 0.15 -9.20
N GLU A 68 -13.80 0.27 -10.35
CA GLU A 68 -14.61 -0.80 -10.95
C GLU A 68 -13.78 -2.06 -11.27
N ASP A 69 -12.48 -1.89 -11.59
CA ASP A 69 -11.53 -2.99 -11.80
C ASP A 69 -11.07 -3.65 -10.49
N GLY A 70 -11.56 -3.17 -9.34
CA GLY A 70 -11.26 -3.69 -8.01
C GLY A 70 -9.96 -3.15 -7.39
N LYS A 71 -9.20 -2.28 -8.07
CA LYS A 71 -8.00 -1.65 -7.51
C LYS A 71 -8.34 -0.56 -6.50
N LEU A 72 -7.43 -0.34 -5.56
CA LEU A 72 -7.56 0.63 -4.49
C LEU A 72 -7.53 2.06 -5.04
N ARG A 73 -8.61 2.79 -4.80
CA ARG A 73 -8.74 4.22 -5.13
C ARG A 73 -8.34 5.10 -3.96
N ASN A 74 -8.99 4.90 -2.81
CA ASN A 74 -8.71 5.66 -1.59
C ASN A 74 -8.57 4.68 -0.42
N LEU A 75 -7.49 4.81 0.34
CA LEU A 75 -7.22 3.99 1.50
C LEU A 75 -7.79 4.63 2.77
N LYS A 76 -8.54 3.86 3.54
CA LYS A 76 -8.85 4.09 4.95
C LYS A 76 -8.58 2.79 5.68
N LEU A 77 -7.49 2.75 6.44
CA LEU A 77 -7.00 1.56 7.11
C LEU A 77 -6.94 1.81 8.61
N ALA A 78 -7.57 0.97 9.42
CA ALA A 78 -7.37 0.91 10.85
C ALA A 78 -6.83 -0.47 11.24
N VAL A 79 -5.89 -0.51 12.18
CA VAL A 79 -5.22 -1.74 12.62
C VAL A 79 -5.22 -1.78 14.14
N LYS A 80 -5.48 -2.97 14.70
CA LYS A 80 -5.28 -3.30 16.11
C LYS A 80 -4.45 -4.57 16.22
N THR A 81 -3.39 -4.55 17.01
CA THR A 81 -2.49 -5.69 17.23
C THR A 81 -2.89 -6.43 18.50
N PRO A 82 -2.48 -7.71 18.67
CA PRO A 82 -2.83 -8.48 19.87
C PRO A 82 -2.26 -7.90 21.16
N ASP A 83 -1.15 -7.14 21.07
CA ASP A 83 -0.52 -6.48 22.23
C ASP A 83 -1.18 -5.14 22.61
N GLY A 84 -2.31 -4.80 21.98
CA GLY A 84 -3.08 -3.59 22.27
C GLY A 84 -2.64 -2.34 21.52
N ASN A 85 -1.62 -2.41 20.66
CA ASN A 85 -1.27 -1.29 19.78
C ASN A 85 -2.38 -1.09 18.75
N SER A 86 -2.66 0.17 18.43
CA SER A 86 -3.64 0.48 17.39
C SER A 86 -3.32 1.79 16.69
N GLY A 87 -3.85 1.94 15.49
CA GLY A 87 -3.74 3.19 14.75
C GLY A 87 -4.54 3.14 13.46
N ALA A 88 -4.60 4.28 12.78
CA ALA A 88 -5.26 4.41 11.50
C ALA A 88 -4.43 5.26 10.54
N THR A 89 -4.57 5.00 9.25
CA THR A 89 -4.00 5.81 8.19
C THR A 89 -4.93 5.94 7.01
N SER A 90 -4.66 6.94 6.17
CA SER A 90 -5.37 7.13 4.92
C SER A 90 -4.47 7.73 3.86
N ALA A 91 -4.75 7.38 2.61
CA ALA A 91 -4.07 7.91 1.44
C ALA A 91 -5.07 8.04 0.30
N ASP A 92 -4.94 9.11 -0.48
CA ASP A 92 -5.70 9.29 -1.71
C ASP A 92 -5.04 8.56 -2.89
N GLN A 93 -5.77 8.49 -4.00
CA GLN A 93 -5.31 7.87 -5.25
C GLN A 93 -3.93 8.38 -5.69
N VAL A 94 -3.70 9.69 -5.63
CA VAL A 94 -2.46 10.30 -6.12
C VAL A 94 -1.30 9.86 -5.24
N THR A 95 -1.46 9.90 -3.93
CA THR A 95 -0.44 9.48 -2.97
C THR A 95 -0.09 8.00 -3.13
N LEU A 96 -1.10 7.14 -3.33
CA LEU A 96 -0.94 5.70 -3.54
C LEU A 96 -0.20 5.33 -4.84
N GLN A 97 -0.11 6.25 -5.81
CA GLN A 97 0.68 6.05 -7.03
C GLN A 97 2.19 6.15 -6.79
N PHE A 98 2.61 6.78 -5.70
CA PHE A 98 4.04 7.07 -5.45
C PHE A 98 4.59 6.40 -4.19
N LYS A 99 3.71 6.01 -3.25
CA LYS A 99 4.10 5.58 -1.90
C LYS A 99 3.36 4.32 -1.47
N TYR A 100 4.02 3.55 -0.60
CA TYR A 100 3.38 2.47 0.13
C TYR A 100 2.73 3.00 1.40
N PHE A 101 1.56 2.46 1.69
CA PHE A 101 0.90 2.63 2.97
C PHE A 101 0.65 1.26 3.61
N GLY A 102 0.51 1.23 4.92
CA GLY A 102 0.20 0.00 5.64
C GLY A 102 0.73 0.07 7.05
N PHE A 103 1.22 -1.06 7.56
CA PHE A 103 1.74 -1.13 8.91
C PHE A 103 2.89 -2.13 9.03
N LEU A 104 3.70 -1.91 10.07
CA LEU A 104 4.69 -2.83 10.60
C LEU A 104 4.31 -3.14 12.04
N TYR A 105 4.31 -4.41 12.40
CA TYR A 105 4.18 -4.90 13.77
C TYR A 105 5.34 -5.84 14.07
N GLN A 106 6.01 -5.62 15.20
CA GLN A 106 7.07 -6.48 15.70
C GLN A 106 6.88 -6.67 17.21
N LYS A 107 6.58 -7.90 17.63
CA LYS A 107 6.55 -8.24 19.05
C LYS A 107 7.96 -8.08 19.61
N ASP A 108 8.09 -7.32 20.70
CA ASP A 108 9.35 -7.04 21.41
C ASP A 108 10.45 -6.36 20.55
N GLY A 109 10.09 -5.78 19.40
CA GLY A 109 11.00 -5.04 18.53
C GLY A 109 11.24 -3.60 18.99
N SER A 110 12.30 -2.96 18.49
CA SER A 110 12.58 -1.53 18.74
C SER A 110 11.48 -0.61 18.18
N VAL A 111 10.80 -1.06 17.13
CA VAL A 111 9.56 -0.45 16.61
C VAL A 111 8.46 -1.50 16.74
N SER A 112 7.75 -1.48 17.86
CA SER A 112 6.70 -2.45 18.15
C SER A 112 5.50 -2.33 17.20
N PHE A 113 5.17 -1.10 16.80
CA PHE A 113 4.10 -0.81 15.86
C PHE A 113 4.33 0.51 15.11
N LYS A 114 4.16 0.48 13.79
CA LYS A 114 4.14 1.67 12.92
C LYS A 114 3.00 1.52 11.91
N ILE A 115 2.24 2.58 11.68
CA ILE A 115 1.20 2.64 10.64
C ILE A 115 1.32 3.96 9.88
N GLY A 116 1.05 3.96 8.59
CA GLY A 116 1.16 5.14 7.72
C GLY A 116 1.91 4.83 6.44
N GLU A 117 2.78 5.77 6.04
CA GLU A 117 3.76 5.54 4.99
C GLU A 117 4.87 4.60 5.50
N ILE A 118 5.11 3.51 4.76
CA ILE A 118 6.00 2.41 5.15
C ILE A 118 7.15 2.22 4.17
#